data_AF-A0A3M0CGP6-F1
#
_entry.id   AF-A0A3M0CGP6-F1
#
_cell.length_a   1.000
_cell.length_b   1.000
_cell.length_c   1.000
_cell.angle_alpha   90.00
_cell.angle_beta   90.00
_cell.angle_gamma   90.00
#
_symmetry.space_group_name_H-M   'P 1'
#
loop_
_entity.id
_entity.type
_entity.pdbx_description
1 polymer ?
#
loop_
_entity_poly.entity_id
_entity_poly.type
_entity_poly.pdbx_seq_one_letter_code
_entity_poly.pdbx_strand_id
1 'polypeptide(L)'
;MDPMLLIFSVAAIALLSWLAGRLYPVQDGLTDERVHRNMVRTFPGESVTGILVDTARRVALVRLDGTAERLGLVTQPRDRIVCRVLARGDIDHVVPTKGGLRLTLDDFTQPAITFTADDALRASALGWLAAVTDANQGAQDQRENPGSGPAVTVPSQHKDSSHVA
;
A
#
# COMPACT_ATOMS: atom_id res chain seq x y z
N MET A 1 11.15 1.06 -44.32
CA MET A 1 10.47 0.03 -43.49
C MET A 1 9.14 -0.28 -44.15
N ASP A 2 8.85 -1.55 -44.38
CA ASP A 2 7.58 -1.96 -44.98
C ASP A 2 6.47 -1.93 -43.91
N PRO A 3 5.43 -1.09 -44.07
CA PRO A 3 4.34 -0.97 -43.09
C PRO A 3 3.59 -2.29 -42.88
N MET A 4 3.50 -3.16 -43.89
CA MET A 4 2.85 -4.46 -43.74
C MET A 4 3.63 -5.37 -42.77
N LEU A 5 4.96 -5.35 -42.84
CA LEU A 5 5.81 -6.16 -41.98
C LEU A 5 5.72 -5.71 -40.51
N LEU A 6 5.48 -4.41 -40.28
CA LEU A 6 5.23 -3.86 -38.95
C LEU A 6 3.87 -4.29 -38.40
N ILE A 7 2.82 -4.27 -39.22
CA ILE A 7 1.48 -4.74 -38.83
C ILE A 7 1.50 -6.24 -38.49
N PHE A 8 2.14 -7.07 -39.32
CA PHE A 8 2.25 -8.50 -39.06
C PHE A 8 3.06 -8.81 -37.79
N SER A 9 4.13 -8.07 -37.52
CA SER A 9 4.92 -8.29 -36.31
C SER A 9 4.16 -7.88 -35.04
N VAL A 10 3.43 -6.76 -35.05
CA VAL A 10 2.56 -6.36 -33.92
C VAL A 10 1.45 -7.38 -33.70
N ALA A 11 0.79 -7.84 -34.77
CA ALA A 11 -0.26 -8.86 -34.68
C ALA A 11 0.27 -10.19 -34.12
N ALA A 12 1.46 -10.62 -34.57
CA ALA A 12 2.11 -11.83 -34.07
C ALA A 12 2.47 -11.72 -32.58
N ILE A 13 3.03 -10.58 -32.14
CA ILE A 13 3.36 -10.34 -30.73
C ILE A 13 2.09 -10.32 -29.87
N ALA A 14 1.03 -9.66 -30.33
CA ALA A 14 -0.24 -9.63 -29.62
C ALA A 14 -0.86 -11.03 -29.48
N LEU A 15 -0.86 -11.82 -30.56
CA LEU A 15 -1.37 -13.18 -30.56
C LEU A 15 -0.56 -14.10 -29.65
N LEU A 16 0.77 -14.03 -29.71
CA LEU A 16 1.67 -14.81 -28.85
C LEU A 16 1.50 -14.42 -27.38
N SER A 17 1.38 -13.12 -27.08
CA SER A 17 1.16 -12.64 -25.71
C SER A 17 -0.18 -13.12 -25.15
N TRP A 18 -1.24 -13.09 -25.98
CA TRP A 18 -2.56 -13.61 -25.61
C TRP A 18 -2.52 -15.12 -25.38
N LEU A 19 -1.89 -15.88 -26.27
CA LEU A 19 -1.75 -17.34 -26.16
C LEU A 19 -0.93 -17.73 -24.93
N ALA A 20 0.18 -17.03 -24.67
CA ALA A 20 1.01 -17.23 -23.49
C ALA A 20 0.22 -16.95 -22.20
N GLY A 21 -0.55 -15.86 -22.14
CA GLY A 21 -1.40 -15.55 -21.00
C GLY A 21 -2.48 -16.61 -20.74
N ARG A 22 -2.95 -17.30 -21.79
CA ARG A 22 -3.94 -18.37 -21.70
C ARG A 22 -3.34 -19.74 -21.34
N LEU A 23 -2.15 -20.06 -21.87
CA LEU A 23 -1.47 -21.34 -21.64
C LEU A 23 -0.72 -21.39 -20.32
N TYR A 24 -0.22 -20.24 -19.85
CA TYR A 24 0.50 -20.10 -18.59
C TYR A 24 -0.25 -19.14 -17.65
N PRO A 25 -1.48 -19.49 -17.23
CA PRO A 25 -2.15 -18.72 -16.19
C PRO A 25 -1.25 -18.68 -14.96
N VAL A 26 -1.15 -17.54 -14.30
CA VAL A 26 -0.42 -17.41 -13.03
C VAL A 26 -1.25 -18.14 -11.96
N GLN A 27 -1.01 -19.44 -11.80
CA GLN A 27 -1.94 -20.32 -11.07
C GLN A 27 -1.79 -20.29 -9.56
N ASP A 28 -0.61 -19.94 -9.03
CA ASP A 28 -0.42 -20.00 -7.58
C ASP A 28 -0.45 -18.60 -6.97
N GLY A 29 -1.51 -18.32 -6.22
CA GLY A 29 -1.54 -17.20 -5.28
C GLY A 29 -0.67 -17.49 -4.05
N LEU A 30 -0.45 -16.47 -3.23
CA LEU A 30 0.25 -16.62 -1.96
C LEU A 30 -0.46 -17.67 -1.07
N THR A 31 0.33 -18.50 -0.41
CA THR A 31 -0.07 -19.37 0.71
C THR A 31 0.87 -19.09 1.86
N ASP A 32 0.48 -19.48 3.08
CA ASP A 32 1.31 -19.33 4.27
C ASP A 32 2.68 -20.00 4.08
N GLU A 33 2.74 -21.19 3.48
CA GLU A 33 4.00 -21.89 3.21
C GLU A 33 4.87 -21.15 2.19
N ARG A 34 4.25 -20.60 1.13
CA ARG A 34 4.98 -19.82 0.12
C ARG A 34 5.51 -18.52 0.72
N VAL A 35 4.70 -17.84 1.52
CA VAL A 35 5.08 -16.60 2.21
C VAL A 35 6.22 -16.89 3.19
N HIS A 36 6.06 -17.87 4.07
CA HIS A 36 7.07 -18.29 5.04
C HIS A 36 8.39 -18.64 4.36
N ARG A 37 8.36 -19.54 3.37
CA ARG A 37 9.56 -19.98 2.65
C ARG A 37 10.28 -18.81 1.97
N ASN A 38 9.55 -17.90 1.33
CA ASN A 38 10.18 -16.76 0.66
C ASN A 38 10.71 -15.73 1.67
N MET A 39 10.02 -15.51 2.79
CA MET A 39 10.47 -14.59 3.82
C MET A 39 11.78 -15.08 4.46
N VAL A 40 11.83 -16.34 4.91
CA VAL A 40 13.04 -16.93 5.50
C VAL A 40 14.20 -17.00 4.49
N ARG A 41 13.91 -17.28 3.21
CA ARG A 41 14.96 -17.27 2.17
C ARG A 41 15.55 -15.88 1.94
N THR A 42 14.72 -14.84 2.00
CA THR A 42 15.14 -13.46 1.72
C THR A 42 15.78 -12.81 2.95
N PHE A 43 15.28 -13.13 4.15
CA PHE A 43 15.71 -12.57 5.42
C PHE A 43 15.97 -13.72 6.43
N PRO A 44 17.09 -14.45 6.31
CA PRO A 44 17.35 -15.67 7.10
C PRO A 44 17.56 -15.45 8.60
N GLY A 45 17.72 -14.20 9.05
CA GLY A 45 17.81 -13.84 10.47
C GLY A 45 16.46 -13.50 11.12
N GLU A 46 15.38 -13.42 10.35
CA GLU A 46 14.06 -13.06 10.85
C GLU A 46 13.23 -14.33 11.07
N SER A 47 12.64 -14.46 12.26
CA SER A 47 11.71 -15.56 12.57
C SER A 47 10.28 -15.12 12.29
N VAL A 48 9.51 -15.92 11.57
CA VAL A 48 8.11 -15.63 11.23
C VAL A 48 7.18 -16.16 12.33
N THR A 49 6.41 -15.28 12.96
CA THR A 49 5.48 -15.63 14.06
C THR A 49 4.02 -15.63 13.65
N GLY A 50 3.69 -14.99 12.53
CA GLY A 50 2.34 -14.99 11.98
C GLY A 50 2.31 -14.54 10.53
N ILE A 51 1.32 -15.00 9.77
CA ILE A 51 1.09 -14.63 8.38
C ILE A 51 -0.40 -14.27 8.21
N LEU A 52 -0.66 -13.16 7.53
CA LEU A 52 -1.99 -12.78 7.05
C LEU A 52 -1.92 -12.62 5.54
N VAL A 53 -2.48 -13.58 4.81
CA VAL A 53 -2.61 -13.49 3.35
C VAL A 53 -3.93 -12.81 3.01
N ASP A 54 -3.87 -11.86 2.09
CA ASP A 54 -5.04 -11.13 1.60
C ASP A 54 -6.00 -12.07 0.83
N THR A 55 -7.27 -11.68 0.73
CA THR A 55 -8.30 -12.53 0.08
C THR A 55 -8.05 -12.74 -1.41
N ALA A 56 -7.36 -11.81 -2.07
CA ALA A 56 -6.93 -11.94 -3.46
C ALA A 56 -5.68 -12.83 -3.64
N ARG A 57 -5.03 -13.22 -2.54
CA ARG A 57 -3.80 -14.03 -2.48
C ARG A 57 -2.64 -13.42 -3.29
N ARG A 58 -2.52 -12.09 -3.25
CA ARG A 58 -1.48 -11.28 -3.91
C ARG A 58 -0.63 -10.50 -2.93
N VAL A 59 -1.10 -10.27 -1.70
CA VAL A 59 -0.36 -9.57 -0.66
C VAL A 59 -0.41 -10.38 0.63
N ALA A 60 0.67 -10.39 1.39
CA ALA A 60 0.67 -10.92 2.74
C ALA A 60 1.43 -10.00 3.69
N LEU A 61 0.89 -9.83 4.89
CA LEU A 61 1.58 -9.24 6.03
C LEU A 61 2.16 -10.38 6.87
N VAL A 62 3.36 -10.19 7.37
CA VAL A 62 4.10 -11.20 8.12
C VAL A 62 4.57 -10.58 9.42
N ARG A 63 4.18 -11.17 10.54
CA ARG A 63 4.70 -10.77 11.84
C ARG A 63 6.06 -11.43 12.05
N LEU A 64 7.06 -10.62 12.38
CA LEU A 64 8.43 -11.06 12.65
C LEU A 64 8.66 -11.12 14.16
N ASP A 65 9.51 -12.03 14.60
CA ASP A 65 9.90 -12.17 16.00
C ASP A 65 10.92 -11.08 16.40
N GLY A 66 11.02 -10.79 17.69
CA GLY A 66 12.12 -9.98 18.25
C GLY A 66 12.00 -8.46 18.12
N THR A 67 11.10 -7.91 17.29
CA THR A 67 10.84 -6.46 17.24
C THR A 67 9.38 -6.15 16.94
N ALA A 68 8.65 -5.62 17.92
CA ALA A 68 7.26 -5.17 17.73
C ALA A 68 7.11 -4.07 16.67
N GLU A 69 8.21 -3.40 16.32
CA GLU A 69 8.28 -2.28 15.38
C GLU A 69 8.59 -2.69 13.93
N ARG A 70 8.59 -3.99 13.60
CA ARG A 70 8.84 -4.47 12.24
C ARG A 70 7.79 -5.47 11.76
N LEU A 71 7.40 -5.35 10.50
CA LEU A 71 6.52 -6.28 9.80
C LEU A 71 7.15 -6.69 8.48
N GLY A 72 7.08 -7.96 8.15
CA GLY A 72 7.31 -8.42 6.80
C GLY A 72 6.12 -8.11 5.90
N LEU A 73 6.40 -7.80 4.65
CA LEU A 73 5.45 -7.58 3.58
C LEU A 73 5.86 -8.46 2.40
N VAL A 74 4.92 -9.24 1.89
CA VAL A 74 5.11 -10.04 0.69
C VAL A 74 4.09 -9.63 -0.34
N THR A 75 4.54 -9.28 -1.55
CA THR A 75 3.65 -9.00 -2.67
C THR A 75 3.96 -9.92 -3.83
N GLN A 76 2.93 -10.26 -4.61
CA GLN A 76 3.05 -11.09 -5.80
C GLN A 76 2.57 -10.33 -7.05
N PRO A 77 3.34 -9.36 -7.57
CA PRO A 77 3.06 -8.75 -8.87
C PRO A 77 3.24 -9.80 -9.97
N ARG A 78 2.13 -10.22 -10.58
CA ARG A 78 2.09 -11.30 -11.58
C ARG A 78 2.70 -12.59 -11.02
N ASP A 79 3.83 -13.03 -11.56
CA ASP A 79 4.53 -14.28 -11.27
C ASP A 79 5.69 -14.12 -10.28
N ARG A 80 6.07 -12.89 -9.94
CA ARG A 80 7.21 -12.62 -9.05
C ARG A 80 6.74 -12.42 -7.63
N ILE A 81 7.47 -12.99 -6.67
CA ILE A 81 7.29 -12.73 -5.24
C ILE A 81 8.35 -11.73 -4.81
N VAL A 82 7.92 -10.64 -4.20
CA VAL A 82 8.77 -9.59 -3.63
C VAL A 82 8.54 -9.60 -2.12
N CYS A 83 9.62 -9.74 -1.37
CA CYS A 83 9.61 -9.69 0.09
C CYS A 83 10.30 -8.42 0.57
N ARG A 84 9.74 -7.77 1.58
CA ARG A 84 10.30 -6.59 2.23
C ARG A 84 10.07 -6.70 3.73
N VAL A 85 10.95 -6.11 4.52
CA VAL A 85 10.67 -5.80 5.93
C VAL A 85 10.39 -4.31 6.02
N LEU A 86 9.25 -3.97 6.61
CA LEU A 86 8.80 -2.63 6.94
C LEU A 86 9.16 -2.36 8.40
N ALA A 87 9.89 -1.29 8.64
CA ALA A 87 10.14 -0.74 9.97
C ALA A 87 9.19 0.43 10.25
N ARG A 88 9.20 0.89 11.49
CA ARG A 88 8.57 2.15 11.88
C ARG A 88 9.12 3.30 11.03
N GLY A 89 8.23 4.03 10.36
CA GLY A 89 8.57 5.11 9.44
C GLY A 89 8.51 4.74 7.96
N ASP A 90 8.58 3.45 7.60
CA ASP A 90 8.43 3.03 6.20
C ASP A 90 6.98 3.17 5.70
N ILE A 91 6.02 3.29 6.62
CA ILE A 91 4.59 3.41 6.33
C ILE A 91 4.16 4.83 6.67
N ASP A 92 3.81 5.59 5.64
CA ASP A 92 3.33 6.96 5.76
C ASP A 92 1.93 6.99 6.38
N HIS A 93 0.98 6.25 5.79
CA HIS A 93 -0.38 6.14 6.34
C HIS A 93 -1.13 4.89 5.86
N VAL A 94 -2.15 4.49 6.62
CA VAL A 94 -3.02 3.33 6.32
C VAL A 94 -4.47 3.80 6.25
N VAL A 95 -5.12 3.57 5.11
CA VAL A 95 -6.53 3.95 4.88
C VAL A 95 -7.40 2.70 4.75
N PRO A 96 -8.39 2.50 5.63
CA PRO A 96 -9.42 1.51 5.42
C PRO A 96 -10.23 1.79 4.16
N THR A 97 -10.48 0.76 3.35
CA THR A 97 -11.31 0.83 2.15
C THR A 97 -12.46 -0.17 2.26
N LYS A 98 -13.45 -0.05 1.36
CA LYS A 98 -14.59 -0.97 1.31
C LYS A 98 -14.19 -2.44 1.12
N GLY A 99 -13.05 -2.71 0.48
CA GLY A 99 -12.56 -4.06 0.18
C GLY A 99 -11.32 -4.49 0.96
N GLY A 100 -10.88 -3.71 1.96
CA GLY A 100 -9.67 -4.01 2.73
C GLY A 100 -8.94 -2.76 3.20
N LEU A 101 -7.64 -2.66 2.93
CA LEU A 101 -6.75 -1.58 3.37
C LEU A 101 -5.89 -1.09 2.22
N ARG A 102 -5.62 0.22 2.19
CA ARG A 102 -4.57 0.81 1.36
C ARG A 102 -3.45 1.29 2.26
N LEU A 103 -2.25 0.75 2.07
CA LEU A 103 -1.04 1.18 2.74
C LEU A 103 -0.28 2.11 1.80
N THR A 104 0.06 3.29 2.27
CA THR A 104 0.99 4.20 1.59
C THR A 104 2.35 4.05 2.25
N LEU A 105 3.38 3.78 1.45
CA LEU A 105 4.74 3.58 1.92
C LEU A 105 5.60 4.79 1.57
N ASP A 106 6.57 5.11 2.42
CA ASP A 106 7.64 6.07 2.12
C ASP A 106 8.70 5.40 1.21
N ASP A 107 8.26 4.99 0.01
CA ASP A 107 9.10 4.35 -0.99
C ASP A 107 8.64 4.72 -2.39
N PHE A 108 9.56 5.22 -3.21
CA PHE A 108 9.32 5.58 -4.60
C PHE A 108 9.03 4.37 -5.51
N THR A 109 9.53 3.17 -5.18
CA THR A 109 9.41 1.98 -6.04
C THR A 109 8.06 1.26 -5.89
N GLN A 110 7.46 1.32 -4.71
CA GLN A 110 6.14 0.75 -4.42
C GLN A 110 5.36 1.64 -3.43
N PRO A 111 4.93 2.84 -3.87
CA PRO A 111 4.40 3.87 -2.96
C PRO A 111 3.04 3.50 -2.35
N ALA A 112 2.31 2.57 -2.94
CA ALA A 112 1.02 2.15 -2.44
C ALA A 112 0.78 0.65 -2.65
N ILE A 113 0.18 0.02 -1.64
CA ILE A 113 -0.20 -1.40 -1.65
C ILE A 113 -1.65 -1.52 -1.21
N THR A 114 -2.44 -2.27 -1.97
CA THR A 114 -3.81 -2.62 -1.59
C THR A 114 -3.82 -4.04 -1.03
N PHE A 115 -4.25 -4.15 0.22
CA PHE A 115 -4.46 -5.41 0.92
C PHE A 115 -5.95 -5.72 0.93
N THR A 116 -6.38 -6.73 0.16
CA THR A 116 -7.81 -7.10 0.05
C THR A 116 -8.21 -7.96 1.24
N ALA A 117 -9.25 -7.60 1.98
CA ALA A 117 -9.62 -8.31 3.20
C ALA A 117 -11.11 -8.23 3.49
N ASP A 118 -11.65 -9.30 4.08
CA ASP A 118 -12.92 -9.24 4.80
C ASP A 118 -12.76 -8.48 6.13
N ASP A 119 -13.86 -8.28 6.85
CA ASP A 119 -13.86 -7.47 8.07
C ASP A 119 -12.95 -8.05 9.17
N ALA A 120 -12.87 -9.37 9.32
CA ALA A 120 -12.07 -10.04 10.34
C ALA A 120 -10.57 -9.97 10.03
N LEU A 121 -10.21 -10.23 8.77
CA LEU A 121 -8.84 -10.12 8.28
C LEU A 121 -8.36 -8.67 8.30
N ARG A 122 -9.25 -7.72 7.95
CA ARG A 122 -8.95 -6.28 8.01
C ARG A 122 -8.66 -5.83 9.44
N ALA A 123 -9.46 -6.27 10.41
CA ALA A 123 -9.25 -5.94 11.83
C ALA A 123 -7.90 -6.49 12.33
N SER A 124 -7.56 -7.73 11.96
CA SER A 124 -6.27 -8.35 12.31
C SER A 124 -5.09 -7.59 11.70
N ALA A 125 -5.18 -7.24 10.42
CA ALA A 125 -4.15 -6.48 9.72
C ALA A 125 -3.97 -5.07 10.30
N LEU A 126 -5.06 -4.37 10.64
CA LEU A 126 -4.97 -3.07 11.33
C LEU A 126 -4.30 -3.19 12.70
N GLY A 127 -4.61 -4.25 13.46
CA GLY A 127 -3.96 -4.51 14.75
C GLY A 127 -2.45 -4.75 14.63
N TRP A 128 -2.00 -5.35 13.52
CA TRP A 128 -0.57 -5.54 13.25
C TRP A 128 0.08 -4.23 12.80
N LEU A 129 -0.57 -3.51 11.89
CA LEU A 129 -0.06 -2.25 11.34
C LEU A 129 0.03 -1.16 12.42
N ALA A 130 -0.91 -1.11 13.36
CA ALA A 130 -0.88 -0.15 14.47
C ALA A 130 0.36 -0.28 15.38
N ALA A 131 1.04 -1.44 15.36
CA ALA A 131 2.29 -1.62 16.11
C ALA A 131 3.52 -1.01 15.39
N VAL A 132 3.41 -0.76 14.08
CA VAL A 132 4.51 -0.26 13.24
C VAL A 132 4.21 1.09 12.60
N THR A 133 3.01 1.64 12.83
CA THR A 133 2.60 2.96 12.37
C THR A 133 2.30 3.87 13.55
N ASP A 134 2.83 5.10 13.50
CA ASP A 134 2.36 6.19 14.37
C ASP A 134 1.00 6.74 13.90
N ALA A 135 0.51 6.26 12.75
CA ALA A 135 -0.48 6.88 11.89
C ALA A 135 -1.96 6.74 12.31
N ASN A 136 -2.27 6.23 13.52
CA ASN A 136 -3.66 6.23 13.99
C ASN A 136 -4.23 7.65 14.27
N GLN A 137 -3.46 8.72 14.09
CA GLN A 137 -3.91 10.10 14.31
C GLN A 137 -4.52 10.78 13.08
N GLY A 138 -4.20 10.36 11.85
CA GLY A 138 -4.60 11.11 10.63
C GLY A 138 -6.06 10.92 10.17
N ALA A 139 -6.76 9.89 10.66
CA ALA A 139 -8.13 9.59 10.23
C ALA A 139 -9.23 10.26 11.07
N GLN A 140 -8.89 10.82 12.25
CA GLN A 140 -9.83 11.64 13.03
C GLN A 140 -9.88 13.10 12.54
N ASP A 141 -8.75 13.66 12.07
CA ASP A 141 -8.69 15.08 11.70
C ASP A 141 -9.44 15.45 10.42
N GLN A 142 -9.77 14.49 9.54
CA GLN A 142 -10.55 14.78 8.32
C GLN A 142 -12.08 14.65 8.50
N ARG A 143 -12.58 14.22 9.67
CA ARG A 143 -14.03 14.19 9.95
C ARG A 143 -14.56 15.41 10.72
N GLU A 144 -13.69 16.30 11.20
CA GLU A 144 -14.10 17.45 12.03
C GLU A 144 -14.13 18.81 11.32
N ASN A 145 -14.07 18.90 9.98
CA ASN A 145 -14.28 20.21 9.35
C ASN A 145 -15.11 20.20 8.05
N PRO A 146 -16.43 19.91 8.12
CA PRO A 146 -17.37 20.31 7.09
C PRO A 146 -17.93 21.71 7.42
N GLY A 147 -17.21 22.76 7.02
CA GLY A 147 -17.81 24.08 6.86
C GLY A 147 -17.49 25.12 7.93
N SER A 148 -16.35 25.79 7.78
CA SER A 148 -16.23 27.19 8.17
C SER A 148 -16.43 28.03 6.92
N GLY A 149 -17.56 28.74 6.85
CA GLY A 149 -17.98 29.55 5.71
C GLY A 149 -17.02 30.70 5.36
N PRO A 150 -17.24 31.40 4.23
CA PRO A 150 -16.38 32.50 3.83
C PRO A 150 -16.40 33.62 4.86
N ALA A 151 -15.21 33.98 5.34
CA ALA A 151 -14.98 35.04 6.30
C ALA A 151 -15.51 36.38 5.76
N VAL A 152 -16.33 37.02 6.59
CA VAL A 152 -16.83 38.39 6.42
C VAL A 152 -15.64 39.36 6.44
N THR A 153 -15.45 40.09 5.34
CA THR A 153 -14.51 41.21 5.26
C THR A 153 -15.00 42.36 6.14
N VAL A 154 -14.33 42.61 7.26
CA VAL A 154 -14.52 43.82 8.07
C VAL A 154 -13.47 44.85 7.62
N PRO A 155 -13.85 46.05 7.15
CA PRO A 155 -12.90 47.10 6.84
C PRO A 155 -12.39 47.75 8.14
N SER A 156 -11.06 47.75 8.32
CA SER A 156 -10.38 48.41 9.42
C SER A 156 -10.53 49.93 9.32
N GLN A 157 -11.19 50.54 10.31
CA GLN A 157 -11.06 51.97 10.55
C GLN A 157 -9.66 52.28 11.08
N HIS A 158 -8.91 53.10 10.36
CA HIS A 158 -7.70 53.74 10.88
C HIS A 158 -8.05 55.20 11.15
N LYS A 159 -8.12 55.55 12.45
CA LYS A 159 -8.30 56.91 12.95
C LYS A 159 -7.22 57.16 14.00
N ASP A 160 -6.79 58.42 14.03
CA ASP A 160 -5.93 59.12 14.98
C ASP A 160 -4.43 59.16 14.64
N SER A 161 -3.93 60.33 14.20
CA SER A 161 -3.52 61.52 14.99
C SER A 161 -2.04 61.36 15.36
N SER A 162 -1.11 62.31 15.24
CA SER A 162 -1.11 63.77 15.23
C SER A 162 0.36 64.23 15.16
N HIS A 163 0.65 65.38 14.53
CA HIS A 163 1.70 66.35 14.92
C HIS A 163 1.47 67.62 14.10
N VAL A 164 0.91 68.70 14.66
CA VAL A 164 1.53 69.72 15.55
C VAL A 164 2.81 70.31 14.96
N ALA A 165 2.68 71.54 14.46
CA ALA A 165 3.71 72.57 14.44
C ALA A 165 3.15 73.77 15.21
#